data_AF-A0AAD7MQI3-F1
#
_entry.id   AF-A0AAD7MQI3-F1
#
_cell.length_a   1.000
_cell.length_b   1.000
_cell.length_c   1.000
_cell.angle_alpha   90.00
_cell.angle_beta   90.00
_cell.angle_gamma   90.00
#
_symmetry.space_group_name_H-M   'P 1'
#
loop_
_entity.id
_entity.type
_entity.pdbx_description
1 polymer ?
#
loop_
_entity_poly.entity_id
_entity_poly.type
_entity_poly.pdbx_seq_one_letter_code
_entity_poly.pdbx_strand_id
1 'polypeptide(L)'
;MSKQRVLLLGVTGETGGSILQGLLGDPDSFDVEVLVRPSAADSPRIKELAERVVKVHAVDIASLPELVKTLVGIDVFISAIDPGSQLAQLNLATAAKEAGVKHFIPCAFTTVAPAGGIMTLRDEKEQVYQHIRKLYLPYTVIDVGYWYQLSFPALPSGRVDYASVAPRLTIHGDGNMPTMLTDLRDIGPFVALIIKDPRTLNRFVIAYGDVLSENETFHIMEDLSGEKINRVHISIEELLASRARAAAALKADPPKAGARMVASGENYKYSKYVRGDNTPEHAQYLGYLDARELYPEFKPRSFTDFVCELLAGKVPKAYASRAEEIKKFRHD
;
A
#
# COMPACT_ATOMS: atom_id res chain seq x y z
N MET A 1 14.98 0.42 -26.86
CA MET A 1 14.62 -0.92 -26.35
C MET A 1 13.14 -1.13 -26.60
N SER A 2 12.65 -2.36 -26.74
CA SER A 2 11.20 -2.60 -26.81
C SER A 2 10.55 -2.24 -25.48
N LYS A 3 9.34 -1.67 -25.51
CA LYS A 3 8.55 -1.42 -24.30
C LYS A 3 8.26 -2.71 -23.56
N GLN A 4 8.25 -2.66 -22.23
CA GLN A 4 7.79 -3.77 -21.40
C GLN A 4 6.26 -3.81 -21.42
N ARG A 5 5.68 -4.97 -21.72
CA ARG A 5 4.24 -5.19 -21.58
C ARG A 5 3.91 -5.44 -20.12
N VAL A 6 3.14 -4.54 -19.51
CA VAL A 6 2.81 -4.57 -18.08
C VAL A 6 1.32 -4.87 -17.93
N LEU A 7 0.96 -5.94 -17.24
CA LEU A 7 -0.42 -6.17 -16.81
C LEU A 7 -0.60 -5.71 -15.36
N LEU A 8 -1.56 -4.84 -15.10
CA LEU A 8 -1.89 -4.36 -13.75
C LEU A 8 -3.26 -4.84 -13.30
N LEU A 9 -3.30 -5.63 -12.22
CA LEU A 9 -4.51 -5.97 -11.48
C LEU A 9 -4.75 -4.95 -10.35
N GLY A 10 -6.01 -4.55 -10.15
CA GLY A 10 -6.40 -3.70 -9.01
C GLY A 10 -6.37 -2.20 -9.29
N VAL A 11 -6.41 -1.81 -10.57
CA VAL A 11 -6.32 -0.41 -11.04
C VAL A 11 -7.40 0.53 -10.48
N THR A 12 -8.52 0.00 -9.99
CA THR A 12 -9.61 0.79 -9.39
C THR A 12 -9.39 1.10 -7.90
N GLY A 13 -8.38 0.48 -7.26
CA GLY A 13 -7.96 0.82 -5.89
C GLY A 13 -7.06 2.05 -5.84
N GLU A 14 -6.77 2.51 -4.62
CA GLU A 14 -5.91 3.68 -4.38
C GLU A 14 -4.48 3.44 -4.89
N THR A 15 -3.82 2.38 -4.39
CA THR A 15 -2.45 2.02 -4.81
C THR A 15 -2.38 1.67 -6.28
N GLY A 16 -3.33 0.87 -6.79
CA GLY A 16 -3.37 0.49 -8.20
C GLY A 16 -3.59 1.69 -9.12
N GLY A 17 -4.39 2.66 -8.71
CA GLY A 17 -4.57 3.92 -9.44
C GLY A 17 -3.28 4.73 -9.51
N SER A 18 -2.53 4.82 -8.41
CA SER A 18 -1.21 5.45 -8.38
C SER A 18 -0.21 4.74 -9.31
N ILE A 19 -0.13 3.40 -9.22
CA ILE A 19 0.74 2.57 -10.08
C ILE A 19 0.43 2.82 -11.56
N LEU A 20 -0.84 2.81 -11.94
CA LEU A 20 -1.24 3.14 -13.30
C LEU A 20 -0.73 4.51 -13.72
N GLN A 21 -0.90 5.56 -12.90
CA GLN A 21 -0.40 6.89 -13.26
C GLN A 21 1.13 6.91 -13.43
N GLY A 22 1.87 6.20 -12.57
CA GLY A 22 3.32 6.07 -12.70
C GLY A 22 3.75 5.40 -13.99
N LEU A 23 3.09 4.29 -14.36
CA LEU A 23 3.37 3.58 -15.61
C LEU A 23 3.02 4.41 -16.85
N LEU A 24 1.86 5.08 -16.85
CA LEU A 24 1.42 5.94 -17.95
C LEU A 24 2.26 7.22 -18.07
N GLY A 25 2.95 7.62 -17.01
CA GLY A 25 3.92 8.73 -17.01
C GLY A 25 5.23 8.40 -17.75
N ASP A 26 5.44 7.14 -18.15
CA ASP A 26 6.61 6.68 -18.89
C ASP A 26 6.19 5.83 -20.11
N PRO A 27 5.49 6.45 -21.09
CA PRO A 27 4.93 5.74 -22.23
C PRO A 27 6.00 5.16 -23.17
N ASP A 28 7.25 5.64 -23.09
CA ASP A 28 8.37 5.12 -23.89
C ASP A 28 8.93 3.82 -23.33
N SER A 29 8.65 3.51 -22.05
CA SER A 29 9.10 2.28 -21.39
C SER A 29 8.02 1.21 -21.30
N PHE A 30 6.73 1.58 -21.26
CA PHE A 30 5.65 0.64 -20.94
C PHE A 30 4.49 0.63 -21.94
N ASP A 31 4.04 -0.58 -22.25
CA ASP A 31 2.72 -0.85 -22.82
C ASP A 31 1.83 -1.42 -21.72
N VAL A 32 0.92 -0.59 -21.21
CA VAL A 32 0.13 -0.92 -20.01
C VAL A 32 -1.18 -1.58 -20.40
N GLU A 33 -1.44 -2.76 -19.86
CA GLU A 33 -2.70 -3.49 -19.91
C GLU A 33 -3.25 -3.60 -18.48
N VAL A 34 -4.57 -3.71 -18.32
CA VAL A 34 -5.20 -3.81 -17.00
C VAL A 34 -6.09 -5.02 -16.90
N LEU A 35 -6.09 -5.67 -15.73
CA LEU A 35 -6.99 -6.77 -15.41
C LEU A 35 -8.07 -6.28 -14.43
N VAL A 36 -9.32 -6.48 -14.81
CA VAL A 36 -10.51 -6.11 -14.03
C VAL A 36 -11.40 -7.33 -13.83
N ARG A 37 -12.21 -7.29 -12.76
CA ARG A 37 -13.27 -8.28 -12.56
C ARG A 37 -14.30 -8.15 -13.69
N PRO A 38 -14.91 -9.25 -14.17
CA PRO A 38 -15.93 -9.19 -15.21
C PRO A 38 -17.08 -8.23 -14.88
N SER A 39 -17.52 -8.21 -13.62
CA SER A 39 -18.59 -7.31 -13.14
C SER A 39 -18.24 -5.82 -13.18
N ALA A 40 -16.96 -5.46 -13.31
CA ALA A 40 -16.50 -4.08 -13.38
C ALA A 40 -16.21 -3.59 -14.81
N ALA A 41 -16.22 -4.49 -15.79
CA ALA A 41 -15.79 -4.21 -17.16
C ALA A 41 -16.60 -3.07 -17.82
N ASP A 42 -17.92 -3.02 -17.55
CA ASP A 42 -18.82 -2.02 -18.13
C ASP A 42 -18.94 -0.73 -17.31
N SER A 43 -18.23 -0.61 -16.19
CA SER A 43 -18.32 0.58 -15.34
C SER A 43 -17.78 1.83 -16.08
N PRO A 44 -18.37 3.02 -15.86
CA PRO A 44 -17.91 4.25 -16.52
C PRO A 44 -16.41 4.49 -16.35
N ARG A 45 -15.89 4.25 -15.13
CA ARG A 45 -14.46 4.39 -14.81
C ARG A 45 -13.56 3.48 -15.65
N ILE A 46 -14.00 2.25 -15.96
CA ILE A 46 -13.20 1.34 -16.80
C ILE A 46 -13.29 1.72 -18.27
N LYS A 47 -14.44 2.24 -18.73
CA LYS A 47 -14.58 2.76 -20.11
C LYS A 47 -13.66 3.96 -20.34
N GLU A 48 -13.62 4.92 -19.42
CA GLU A 48 -12.67 6.04 -19.47
C GLU A 48 -11.21 5.57 -19.42
N LEU A 49 -10.92 4.56 -18.60
CA LEU A 49 -9.58 4.00 -18.50
C LEU A 49 -9.12 3.33 -19.80
N ALA A 50 -10.04 2.68 -20.53
CA ALA A 50 -9.74 1.96 -21.76
C ALA A 50 -9.12 2.87 -22.85
N GLU A 51 -9.36 4.18 -22.80
CA GLU A 51 -8.78 5.16 -23.73
C GLU A 51 -7.30 5.45 -23.46
N ARG A 52 -6.80 5.06 -22.28
CA ARG A 52 -5.45 5.39 -21.79
C ARG A 52 -4.51 4.19 -21.70
N VAL A 53 -5.04 2.98 -21.87
CA VAL A 53 -4.31 1.71 -21.75
C VAL A 53 -4.38 0.93 -23.05
N VAL A 54 -3.43 0.03 -23.27
CA VAL A 54 -3.38 -0.80 -24.48
C VAL A 54 -4.56 -1.77 -24.51
N LYS A 55 -4.92 -2.34 -23.36
CA LYS A 55 -6.00 -3.33 -23.27
C LYS A 55 -6.59 -3.45 -21.86
N VAL A 56 -7.89 -3.68 -21.80
CA VAL A 56 -8.61 -4.09 -20.59
C VAL A 56 -8.97 -5.56 -20.72
N HIS A 57 -8.58 -6.38 -19.74
CA HIS A 57 -8.94 -7.79 -19.64
C HIS A 57 -9.97 -7.98 -18.53
N ALA A 58 -11.12 -8.55 -18.87
CA ALA A 58 -12.17 -8.89 -17.92
C ALA A 58 -12.05 -10.38 -17.57
N VAL A 59 -11.42 -10.70 -16.44
CA VAL A 59 -11.07 -12.09 -16.06
C VAL A 59 -11.37 -12.32 -14.58
N ASP A 60 -11.98 -13.46 -14.27
CA ASP A 60 -12.09 -13.92 -12.89
C ASP A 60 -10.75 -14.49 -12.43
N ILE A 61 -10.17 -13.89 -11.40
CA ILE A 61 -8.89 -14.32 -10.83
C ILE A 61 -8.93 -15.69 -10.16
N ALA A 62 -10.12 -16.29 -9.98
CA ALA A 62 -10.26 -17.69 -9.59
C ALA A 62 -10.00 -18.66 -10.77
N SER A 63 -10.14 -18.20 -12.02
CA SER A 63 -9.96 -19.03 -13.22
C SER A 63 -8.50 -19.09 -13.64
N LEU A 64 -7.78 -20.12 -13.18
CA LEU A 64 -6.38 -20.34 -13.55
C LEU A 64 -6.16 -20.40 -15.08
N PRO A 65 -6.96 -21.15 -15.88
CA PRO A 65 -6.73 -21.24 -17.33
C PRO A 65 -6.89 -19.89 -18.06
N GLU A 66 -7.87 -19.07 -17.64
CA GLU A 66 -8.07 -17.73 -18.22
C GLU A 66 -6.94 -16.77 -17.85
N LEU A 67 -6.47 -16.83 -16.60
CA LEU A 67 -5.31 -16.07 -16.16
C LEU A 67 -4.06 -16.43 -16.96
N VAL A 68 -3.76 -17.73 -17.12
CA VAL A 68 -2.60 -18.19 -17.90
C VAL A 68 -2.67 -17.67 -19.32
N LYS A 69 -3.82 -17.85 -20.00
CA LYS A 69 -4.04 -17.33 -21.36
C LYS A 69 -3.82 -15.83 -21.47
N THR A 70 -4.26 -15.07 -20.46
CA THR A 70 -4.15 -13.61 -20.42
C THR A 70 -2.71 -13.13 -20.19
N LEU A 71 -1.92 -13.90 -19.44
CA LEU A 71 -0.56 -13.55 -19.05
C LEU A 71 0.49 -13.92 -20.11
N VAL A 72 0.14 -14.67 -21.17
CA VAL A 72 1.08 -15.02 -22.24
C VAL A 72 1.62 -13.76 -22.92
N GLY A 73 2.94 -13.64 -22.92
CA GLY A 73 3.66 -12.52 -23.53
C GLY A 73 3.62 -11.22 -22.71
N ILE A 74 3.14 -11.26 -21.46
CA ILE A 74 3.30 -10.18 -20.50
C ILE A 74 4.70 -10.26 -19.89
N ASP A 75 5.43 -9.14 -19.89
CA ASP A 75 6.77 -9.07 -19.30
C ASP A 75 6.67 -8.90 -17.78
N VAL A 76 5.84 -7.97 -17.33
CA VAL A 76 5.67 -7.64 -15.91
C VAL A 76 4.20 -7.78 -15.50
N PHE A 77 3.91 -8.55 -14.46
CA PHE A 77 2.57 -8.64 -13.89
C PHE A 77 2.55 -8.04 -12.49
N ILE A 78 1.71 -7.03 -12.27
CA ILE A 78 1.60 -6.29 -11.01
C ILE A 78 0.24 -6.54 -10.39
N SER A 79 0.24 -6.96 -9.13
CA SER A 79 -0.96 -7.12 -8.33
C SER A 79 -1.09 -5.99 -7.30
N ALA A 80 -2.16 -5.22 -7.38
CA ALA A 80 -2.60 -4.27 -6.37
C ALA A 80 -3.98 -4.67 -5.82
N ILE A 81 -4.14 -5.95 -5.48
CA ILE A 81 -5.39 -6.52 -4.97
C ILE A 81 -5.74 -5.99 -3.57
N ASP A 82 -7.01 -6.10 -3.18
CA ASP A 82 -7.47 -5.68 -1.87
C ASP A 82 -6.98 -6.61 -0.74
N PRO A 83 -6.87 -6.10 0.51
CA PRO A 83 -6.41 -6.90 1.65
C PRO A 83 -7.24 -8.14 1.96
N GLY A 84 -8.54 -8.16 1.65
CA GLY A 84 -9.42 -9.30 1.90
C GLY A 84 -9.16 -10.47 0.95
N SER A 85 -8.57 -10.20 -0.21
CA SER A 85 -8.27 -11.19 -1.24
C SER A 85 -6.77 -11.54 -1.32
N GLN A 86 -5.99 -11.22 -0.27
CA GLN A 86 -4.53 -11.35 -0.27
C GLN A 86 -4.05 -12.75 -0.70
N LEU A 87 -4.70 -13.82 -0.23
CA LEU A 87 -4.34 -15.21 -0.55
C LEU A 87 -4.79 -15.67 -1.95
N ALA A 88 -5.69 -14.95 -2.63
CA ALA A 88 -6.02 -15.24 -4.02
C ALA A 88 -4.81 -15.08 -4.96
N GLN A 89 -3.77 -14.35 -4.51
CA GLN A 89 -2.53 -14.19 -5.25
C GLN A 89 -1.69 -15.47 -5.38
N LEU A 90 -2.00 -16.51 -4.60
CA LEU A 90 -1.42 -17.84 -4.83
C LEU A 90 -1.77 -18.34 -6.25
N ASN A 91 -3.02 -18.15 -6.68
CA ASN A 91 -3.46 -18.50 -8.03
C ASN A 91 -2.82 -17.60 -9.09
N LEU A 92 -2.70 -16.30 -8.80
CA LEU A 92 -2.04 -15.34 -9.70
C LEU A 92 -0.57 -15.69 -9.95
N ALA A 93 0.17 -16.06 -8.90
CA ALA A 93 1.57 -16.46 -9.02
C ALA A 93 1.72 -17.76 -9.81
N THR A 94 0.85 -18.75 -9.57
CA THR A 94 0.80 -19.98 -10.38
C THR A 94 0.57 -19.67 -11.86
N ALA A 95 -0.44 -18.83 -12.15
CA ALA A 95 -0.75 -18.43 -13.53
C ALA A 95 0.42 -17.70 -14.21
N ALA A 96 1.06 -16.78 -13.49
CA ALA A 96 2.22 -16.03 -13.97
C ALA A 96 3.40 -16.95 -14.29
N LYS A 97 3.63 -17.98 -13.47
CA LYS A 97 4.67 -18.97 -13.72
C LYS A 97 4.36 -19.80 -14.97
N GLU A 98 3.14 -20.31 -15.10
CA GLU A 98 2.73 -21.13 -16.25
C GLU A 98 2.76 -20.34 -17.57
N ALA A 99 2.39 -19.05 -17.53
CA ALA A 99 2.43 -18.18 -18.70
C ALA A 99 3.83 -17.67 -19.07
N GLY A 100 4.84 -17.90 -18.22
CA GLY A 100 6.21 -17.45 -18.46
C GLY A 100 6.45 -15.96 -18.23
N VAL A 101 5.70 -15.34 -17.30
CA VAL A 101 5.91 -13.93 -16.92
C VAL A 101 7.34 -13.73 -16.41
N LYS A 102 8.00 -12.67 -16.89
CA LYS A 102 9.42 -12.42 -16.59
C LYS A 102 9.64 -11.76 -15.23
N HIS A 103 8.64 -11.04 -14.71
CA HIS A 103 8.73 -10.32 -13.44
C HIS A 103 7.35 -10.16 -12.79
N PHE A 104 7.14 -10.75 -11.62
CA PHE A 104 5.90 -10.62 -10.85
C PHE A 104 6.06 -9.70 -9.65
N ILE A 105 5.19 -8.70 -9.52
CA ILE A 105 5.13 -7.78 -8.39
C ILE A 105 3.88 -8.12 -7.57
N PRO A 106 3.99 -8.94 -6.50
CA PRO A 106 2.85 -9.26 -5.65
C PRO A 106 2.37 -8.01 -4.90
N CYS A 107 1.11 -8.03 -4.47
CA CYS A 107 0.56 -6.98 -3.61
C CYS A 107 1.20 -7.06 -2.23
N ALA A 108 2.23 -6.25 -2.06
CA ALA A 108 2.92 -5.96 -0.82
C ALA A 108 2.45 -4.58 -0.32
N PHE A 109 3.04 -3.51 -0.88
CA PHE A 109 2.66 -2.10 -0.71
C PHE A 109 2.23 -1.76 0.72
N THR A 110 2.99 -2.28 1.69
CA THR A 110 2.68 -2.19 3.11
C THR A 110 3.90 -1.70 3.88
N THR A 111 3.83 -1.73 5.20
CA THR A 111 4.93 -1.44 6.11
C THR A 111 5.89 -2.62 6.20
N VAL A 112 7.16 -2.30 6.44
CA VAL A 112 8.14 -3.33 6.80
C VAL A 112 7.80 -3.88 8.18
N ALA A 113 7.73 -5.21 8.26
CA ALA A 113 7.58 -5.97 9.49
C ALA A 113 8.07 -7.40 9.26
N PRO A 114 8.69 -8.05 10.26
CA PRO A 114 9.04 -9.45 10.16
C PRO A 114 7.76 -10.32 10.21
N ALA A 115 7.84 -11.47 9.55
CA ALA A 115 6.81 -12.51 9.63
C ALA A 115 6.76 -13.13 11.03
N GLY A 116 5.62 -13.74 11.39
CA GLY A 116 5.52 -14.61 12.57
C GLY A 116 4.54 -14.12 13.65
N GLY A 117 3.35 -13.67 13.25
CA GLY A 117 2.27 -13.37 14.20
C GLY A 117 2.28 -11.95 14.77
N ILE A 118 3.11 -11.06 14.20
CA ILE A 118 3.10 -9.63 14.54
C ILE A 118 1.93 -8.95 13.85
N MET A 119 1.77 -9.19 12.54
CA MET A 119 0.73 -8.63 11.70
C MET A 119 0.13 -9.72 10.81
N THR A 120 -1.14 -10.05 11.02
CA THR A 120 -1.85 -11.08 10.24
C THR A 120 -1.77 -10.85 8.74
N LEU A 121 -1.96 -9.62 8.27
CA LEU A 121 -1.88 -9.31 6.84
C LEU A 121 -0.44 -9.46 6.29
N ARG A 122 0.59 -9.23 7.12
CA ARG A 122 1.98 -9.51 6.74
C ARG A 122 2.21 -11.01 6.61
N ASP A 123 1.70 -11.80 7.54
CA ASP A 123 1.82 -13.27 7.48
C ASP A 123 1.14 -13.84 6.23
N GLU A 124 -0.03 -13.31 5.83
CA GLU A 124 -0.70 -13.69 4.58
C GLU A 124 0.12 -13.29 3.33
N LYS A 125 0.77 -12.12 3.36
CA LYS A 125 1.70 -11.69 2.30
C LYS A 125 2.90 -12.63 2.17
N GLU A 126 3.49 -13.04 3.30
CA GLU A 126 4.62 -13.96 3.33
C GLU A 126 4.27 -15.34 2.77
N GLN A 127 3.04 -15.85 2.99
CA GLN A 127 2.58 -17.08 2.34
C GLN A 127 2.66 -16.99 0.81
N VAL A 128 2.26 -15.84 0.24
CA VAL A 128 2.36 -15.58 -1.20
C VAL A 128 3.83 -15.55 -1.64
N TYR A 129 4.70 -14.89 -0.88
CA TYR A 129 6.14 -14.81 -1.21
C TYR A 129 6.81 -16.19 -1.20
N GLN A 130 6.46 -17.05 -0.23
CA GLN A 130 6.97 -18.42 -0.20
C GLN A 130 6.48 -19.24 -1.40
N HIS A 131 5.23 -19.04 -1.83
CA HIS A 131 4.71 -19.70 -3.02
C HIS A 131 5.44 -19.27 -4.30
N ILE A 132 5.66 -17.96 -4.49
CA ILE A 132 6.45 -17.41 -5.60
C ILE A 132 7.84 -18.05 -5.67
N ARG A 133 8.51 -18.18 -4.51
CA ARG A 133 9.84 -18.80 -4.42
C ARG A 133 9.81 -20.29 -4.78
N LYS A 134 8.82 -21.05 -4.32
CA LYS A 134 8.63 -22.47 -4.67
C LYS A 134 8.42 -22.66 -6.18
N LEU A 135 7.78 -21.71 -6.84
CA LEU A 135 7.55 -21.72 -8.28
C LEU A 135 8.78 -21.30 -9.10
N TYR A 136 9.84 -20.77 -8.48
CA TYR A 136 10.94 -20.11 -9.19
C TYR A 136 10.41 -19.05 -10.17
N LEU A 137 9.45 -18.24 -9.72
CA LEU A 137 8.90 -17.12 -10.46
C LEU A 137 9.72 -15.87 -10.12
N PRO A 138 10.31 -15.16 -11.08
CA PRO A 138 11.06 -13.95 -10.77
C PRO A 138 10.15 -12.86 -10.21
N TYR A 139 10.59 -12.15 -9.17
CA TYR A 139 9.72 -11.24 -8.43
C TYR A 139 10.41 -10.01 -7.88
N THR A 140 9.64 -9.00 -7.49
CA THR A 140 10.10 -7.96 -6.53
C THR A 140 8.98 -7.65 -5.55
N VAL A 141 9.30 -7.70 -4.26
CA VAL A 141 8.39 -7.26 -3.19
C VAL A 141 8.67 -5.79 -2.91
N ILE A 142 7.65 -4.94 -2.96
CA ILE A 142 7.78 -3.49 -2.74
C ILE A 142 6.97 -3.09 -1.53
N ASP A 143 7.65 -2.65 -0.47
CA ASP A 143 7.02 -2.07 0.72
C ASP A 143 7.17 -0.54 0.70
N VAL A 144 6.10 0.16 1.08
CA VAL A 144 5.99 1.62 0.92
C VAL A 144 5.73 2.37 2.22
N GLY A 145 5.78 1.68 3.36
CA GLY A 145 5.47 2.29 4.64
C GLY A 145 4.00 2.73 4.74
N TYR A 146 3.75 3.79 5.51
CA TYR A 146 2.42 4.39 5.65
C TYR A 146 2.20 5.54 4.67
N TRP A 147 0.96 5.76 4.29
CA TRP A 147 0.63 6.88 3.43
C TRP A 147 0.57 8.19 4.21
N TYR A 148 1.01 9.30 3.61
CA TYR A 148 0.78 10.65 4.13
C TYR A 148 -0.70 10.90 4.37
N GLN A 149 -1.55 10.48 3.43
CA GLN A 149 -3.01 10.59 3.46
C GLN A 149 -3.67 9.89 4.67
N LEU A 150 -2.95 8.98 5.34
CA LEU A 150 -3.40 8.27 6.52
C LEU A 150 -2.65 8.68 7.79
N SER A 151 -1.78 9.69 7.74
CA SER A 151 -0.80 9.99 8.80
C SER A 151 -0.82 11.44 9.30
N PHE A 152 -1.50 12.37 8.63
CA PHE A 152 -1.62 13.75 9.11
C PHE A 152 -2.67 13.89 10.22
N PRO A 153 -2.46 14.78 11.22
CA PRO A 153 -3.43 15.04 12.27
C PRO A 153 -4.56 15.99 11.83
N ALA A 154 -5.68 15.94 12.56
CA ALA A 154 -6.76 16.90 12.36
C ALA A 154 -6.39 18.28 12.91
N LEU A 155 -6.96 19.34 12.32
CA LEU A 155 -6.84 20.72 12.80
C LEU A 155 -8.10 21.15 13.57
N PRO A 156 -7.98 21.99 14.61
CA PRO A 156 -9.13 22.55 15.32
C PRO A 156 -10.14 23.26 14.39
N SER A 157 -9.67 23.93 13.34
CA SER A 157 -10.52 24.60 12.34
C SER A 157 -11.30 23.65 11.42
N GLY A 158 -10.95 22.36 11.37
CA GLY A 158 -11.48 21.41 10.39
C GLY A 158 -10.99 21.66 8.95
N ARG A 159 -10.03 22.57 8.73
CA ARG A 159 -9.54 22.98 7.39
C ARG A 159 -9.07 21.82 6.52
N VAL A 160 -8.65 20.70 7.12
CA VAL A 160 -8.15 19.51 6.41
C VAL A 160 -9.10 18.32 6.43
N ASP A 161 -10.30 18.47 6.99
CA ASP A 161 -11.28 17.38 7.14
C ASP A 161 -11.76 16.85 5.78
N TYR A 162 -11.73 17.70 4.75
CA TYR A 162 -12.11 17.36 3.39
C TYR A 162 -11.27 16.20 2.82
N ALA A 163 -10.02 16.05 3.24
CA ALA A 163 -9.12 14.99 2.81
C ALA A 163 -8.97 13.86 3.85
N SER A 164 -9.46 14.05 5.08
CA SER A 164 -9.27 13.11 6.18
C SER A 164 -10.13 11.85 6.06
N VAL A 165 -9.51 10.68 6.22
CA VAL A 165 -10.21 9.38 6.30
C VAL A 165 -10.68 9.08 7.73
N ALA A 166 -9.95 9.57 8.72
CA ALA A 166 -10.30 9.52 10.13
C ALA A 166 -9.57 10.65 10.85
N PRO A 167 -10.25 11.40 11.75
CA PRO A 167 -9.59 12.41 12.55
C PRO A 167 -8.51 11.75 13.42
N ARG A 168 -7.29 12.28 13.37
CA ARG A 168 -6.16 11.82 14.17
C ARG A 168 -5.71 12.93 15.10
N LEU A 169 -5.85 12.68 16.40
CA LEU A 169 -5.36 13.54 17.46
C LEU A 169 -4.44 12.79 18.42
N THR A 170 -4.22 11.49 18.16
CA THR A 170 -3.55 10.58 19.08
C THR A 170 -2.04 10.57 18.88
N ILE A 171 -1.29 10.61 19.99
CA ILE A 171 0.13 10.30 20.08
C ILE A 171 0.29 9.02 20.90
N HIS A 172 1.07 8.06 20.41
CA HIS A 172 1.30 6.78 21.07
C HIS A 172 2.67 6.77 21.75
N GLY A 173 2.70 6.31 23.00
CA GLY A 173 3.92 6.34 23.82
C GLY A 173 4.43 7.76 24.00
N ASP A 174 5.72 7.97 23.71
CA ASP A 174 6.35 9.29 23.72
C ASP A 174 6.17 10.06 22.39
N GLY A 175 5.63 9.41 21.36
CA GLY A 175 5.42 9.99 20.03
C GLY A 175 6.66 10.08 19.14
N ASN A 176 7.81 9.57 19.57
CA ASN A 176 9.10 9.76 18.89
C ASN A 176 9.52 8.58 18.00
N MET A 177 8.74 7.50 17.93
CA MET A 177 9.09 6.35 17.09
C MET A 177 9.08 6.74 15.60
N PRO A 178 10.24 6.71 14.91
CA PRO A 178 10.32 7.08 13.51
C PRO A 178 9.62 6.02 12.64
N THR A 179 9.05 6.46 11.52
CA THR A 179 8.42 5.53 10.57
C THR A 179 8.55 6.01 9.14
N MET A 180 8.74 5.08 8.19
CA MET A 180 8.70 5.39 6.77
C MET A 180 7.28 5.78 6.35
N LEU A 181 7.19 6.93 5.70
CA LEU A 181 5.98 7.52 5.19
C LEU A 181 6.15 7.85 3.69
N THR A 182 5.06 7.75 2.92
CA THR A 182 5.08 7.97 1.47
C THR A 182 3.81 8.67 1.02
N ASP A 183 3.91 9.60 0.08
CA ASP A 183 2.71 10.08 -0.61
C ASP A 183 2.15 8.96 -1.49
N LEU A 184 0.85 8.66 -1.37
CA LEU A 184 0.19 7.70 -2.26
C LEU A 184 0.52 7.93 -3.75
N ARG A 185 0.69 9.18 -4.17
CA ARG A 185 0.97 9.58 -5.57
C ARG A 185 2.38 9.20 -6.04
N ASP A 186 3.32 8.97 -5.13
CA ASP A 186 4.70 8.59 -5.47
C ASP A 186 4.91 7.08 -5.56
N ILE A 187 3.96 6.28 -5.08
CA ILE A 187 4.04 4.81 -5.20
C ILE A 187 4.18 4.40 -6.67
N GLY A 188 3.39 4.97 -7.58
CA GLY A 188 3.46 4.62 -8.98
C GLY A 188 4.79 4.95 -9.65
N PRO A 189 5.30 6.19 -9.55
CA PRO A 189 6.63 6.55 -10.02
C PRO A 189 7.74 5.64 -9.46
N PHE A 190 7.70 5.29 -8.17
CA PHE A 190 8.65 4.32 -7.61
C PHE A 190 8.52 2.94 -8.25
N VAL A 191 7.31 2.41 -8.39
CA VAL A 191 7.09 1.12 -9.05
C VAL A 191 7.61 1.13 -10.48
N ALA A 192 7.35 2.19 -11.25
CA ALA A 192 7.84 2.34 -12.61
C ALA A 192 9.38 2.31 -12.68
N LEU A 193 10.08 2.95 -11.73
CA LEU A 193 11.55 2.86 -11.64
C LEU A 193 12.01 1.44 -11.27
N ILE A 194 11.38 0.84 -10.27
CA ILE A 194 11.76 -0.47 -9.71
C ILE A 194 11.66 -1.59 -10.74
N ILE A 195 10.56 -1.68 -11.49
CA ILE A 195 10.33 -2.81 -12.42
C ILE A 195 11.22 -2.78 -13.68
N LYS A 196 11.85 -1.63 -13.97
CA LYS A 196 12.83 -1.51 -15.07
C LYS A 196 14.22 -1.94 -14.65
N ASP A 197 14.49 -1.93 -13.35
CA ASP A 197 15.84 -2.10 -12.83
C ASP A 197 16.14 -3.58 -12.53
N PRO A 198 17.06 -4.22 -13.28
CA PRO A 198 17.41 -5.62 -13.05
C PRO A 198 18.02 -5.87 -11.66
N ARG A 199 18.54 -4.84 -10.97
CA ARG A 199 19.07 -4.96 -9.59
C ARG A 199 17.98 -5.36 -8.59
N THR A 200 16.71 -5.09 -8.90
CA THR A 200 15.57 -5.35 -8.02
C THR A 200 14.98 -6.76 -8.19
N LEU A 201 15.42 -7.50 -9.20
CA LEU A 201 14.91 -8.84 -9.48
C LEU A 201 15.26 -9.82 -8.35
N ASN A 202 14.25 -10.55 -7.88
CA ASN A 202 14.28 -11.44 -6.71
C ASN A 202 14.66 -10.73 -5.41
N ARG A 203 14.33 -9.44 -5.29
CA ARG A 203 14.62 -8.62 -4.10
C ARG A 203 13.36 -8.10 -3.41
N PHE A 204 13.58 -7.65 -2.19
CA PHE A 204 12.66 -6.81 -1.45
C PHE A 204 13.18 -5.37 -1.56
N VAL A 205 12.28 -4.42 -1.77
CA VAL A 205 12.61 -3.01 -1.98
C VAL A 205 11.71 -2.15 -1.10
N ILE A 206 12.30 -1.22 -0.35
CA ILE A 206 11.55 -0.14 0.30
C ILE A 206 11.49 1.08 -0.62
N ALA A 207 10.36 1.76 -0.64
CA ALA A 207 10.18 3.02 -1.35
C ALA A 207 9.40 4.00 -0.49
N TYR A 208 10.04 5.09 -0.08
CA TYR A 208 9.46 6.05 0.87
C TYR A 208 9.86 7.50 0.60
N GLY A 209 9.00 8.42 1.02
CA GLY A 209 9.19 9.87 0.88
C GLY A 209 9.90 10.50 2.07
N ASP A 210 9.51 10.15 3.29
CA ASP A 210 10.14 10.64 4.53
C ASP A 210 10.19 9.57 5.61
N VAL A 211 11.01 9.81 6.64
CA VAL A 211 10.99 9.07 7.90
C VAL A 211 10.65 10.06 8.99
N LEU A 212 9.46 9.93 9.58
CA LEU A 212 8.95 10.86 10.58
C LEU A 212 8.27 10.13 11.73
N SER A 213 8.38 10.70 12.92
CA SER A 213 7.63 10.34 14.12
C SER A 213 6.27 11.07 14.17
N GLU A 214 5.41 10.70 15.12
CA GLU A 214 4.13 11.40 15.30
C GLU A 214 4.35 12.83 15.81
N ASN A 215 5.34 13.06 16.67
CA ASN A 215 5.64 14.42 17.12
C ASN A 215 6.10 15.32 15.97
N GLU A 216 6.90 14.79 15.03
CA GLU A 216 7.35 15.54 13.86
C GLU A 216 6.21 15.83 12.88
N THR A 217 5.33 14.86 12.60
CA THR A 217 4.18 15.13 11.72
C THR A 217 3.21 16.15 12.32
N PHE A 218 2.99 16.10 13.64
CA PHE A 218 2.20 17.10 14.34
C PHE A 218 2.88 18.47 14.30
N HIS A 219 4.18 18.54 14.55
CA HIS A 219 4.92 19.80 14.51
C HIS A 219 4.85 20.47 13.13
N ILE A 220 5.11 19.72 12.05
CA ILE A 220 4.98 20.23 10.67
C ILE A 220 3.56 20.75 10.41
N MET A 221 2.54 20.05 10.90
CA MET A 221 1.16 20.49 10.75
C MET A 221 0.87 21.79 11.52
N GLU A 222 1.30 21.91 12.76
CA GLU A 222 1.12 23.11 13.58
C GLU A 222 1.85 24.32 12.99
N ASP A 223 3.09 24.12 12.53
CA ASP A 223 3.91 25.19 11.96
C ASP A 223 3.33 25.74 10.67
N LEU A 224 2.89 24.87 9.75
CA LEU A 224 2.36 25.29 8.45
C LEU A 224 0.92 25.79 8.53
N SER A 225 0.12 25.29 9.47
CA SER A 225 -1.26 25.75 9.66
C SER A 225 -1.37 27.02 10.51
N GLY A 226 -0.41 27.24 11.41
CA GLY A 226 -0.49 28.26 12.46
C GLY A 226 -1.44 27.88 13.60
N GLU A 227 -1.97 26.65 13.61
CA GLU A 227 -2.90 26.16 14.63
C GLU A 227 -2.19 25.26 15.64
N LYS A 228 -2.68 25.24 16.89
CA LYS A 228 -2.22 24.29 17.91
C LYS A 228 -3.16 23.11 18.02
N ILE A 229 -2.62 21.91 17.89
CA ILE A 229 -3.39 20.68 17.87
C ILE A 229 -3.48 20.12 19.28
N ASN A 230 -4.70 19.85 19.76
CA ASN A 230 -4.87 19.15 21.03
C ASN A 230 -4.51 17.67 20.86
N ARG A 231 -3.49 17.21 21.60
CA ARG A 231 -2.94 15.86 21.49
C ARG A 231 -3.53 14.95 22.57
N VAL A 232 -4.01 13.78 22.16
CA VAL A 232 -4.47 12.72 23.07
C VAL A 232 -3.36 11.68 23.18
N HIS A 233 -2.79 11.51 24.37
CA HIS A 233 -1.73 10.53 24.56
C HIS A 233 -2.30 9.17 24.95
N ILE A 234 -1.87 8.12 24.23
CA ILE A 234 -2.11 6.72 24.58
C ILE A 234 -0.78 6.11 25.04
N SER A 235 -0.75 5.55 26.25
CA SER A 235 0.45 4.90 26.75
C SER A 235 0.74 3.59 26.01
N ILE A 236 1.99 3.13 26.03
CA ILE A 236 2.34 1.81 25.45
C ILE A 236 1.58 0.69 26.16
N GLU A 237 1.36 0.80 27.47
CA GLU A 237 0.56 -0.16 28.24
C GLU A 237 -0.89 -0.23 27.72
N GLU A 238 -1.53 0.92 27.50
CA GLU A 238 -2.89 0.99 26.98
C GLU A 238 -2.97 0.42 25.55
N LEU A 239 -1.99 0.70 24.70
CA LEU A 239 -1.89 0.13 23.35
C LEU A 239 -1.79 -1.41 23.43
N LEU A 240 -0.93 -1.95 24.29
CA LEU A 240 -0.78 -3.39 24.46
C LEU A 240 -2.05 -4.04 25.03
N ALA A 241 -2.73 -3.40 25.97
CA ALA A 241 -4.01 -3.85 26.50
C ALA A 241 -5.12 -3.83 25.43
N SER A 242 -5.16 -2.79 24.59
CA SER A 242 -6.06 -2.71 23.43
C SER A 242 -5.81 -3.85 22.45
N ARG A 243 -4.55 -4.10 22.08
CA ARG A 243 -4.16 -5.21 21.21
C ARG A 243 -4.54 -6.57 21.78
N ALA A 244 -4.33 -6.81 23.08
CA ALA A 244 -4.72 -8.05 23.74
C ALA A 244 -6.25 -8.27 23.68
N ARG A 245 -7.05 -7.23 23.94
CA ARG A 245 -8.52 -7.27 23.81
C ARG A 245 -8.96 -7.57 22.38
N ALA A 246 -8.34 -6.92 21.39
CA ALA A 246 -8.65 -7.17 19.98
C ALA A 246 -8.32 -8.60 19.56
N ALA A 247 -7.18 -9.15 20.02
CA ALA A 247 -6.81 -10.54 19.78
C ALA A 247 -7.78 -11.54 20.43
N ALA A 248 -8.25 -11.26 21.65
CA ALA A 248 -9.26 -12.08 22.31
C ALA A 248 -10.61 -12.05 21.57
N ALA A 249 -11.05 -10.88 21.10
CA ALA A 249 -12.29 -10.73 20.34
C ALA A 249 -12.26 -11.47 18.99
N LEU A 250 -11.08 -11.56 18.36
CA LEU A 250 -10.91 -12.33 17.12
C LEU A 250 -11.00 -13.86 17.33
N LYS A 251 -10.67 -14.33 18.54
CA LYS A 251 -10.74 -15.76 18.93
C LYS A 251 -12.09 -16.19 19.50
N ALA A 252 -13.02 -15.26 19.72
CA ALA A 252 -14.37 -15.60 20.19
C ALA A 252 -15.11 -16.45 19.14
N ASP A 253 -16.09 -17.23 19.59
CA ASP A 253 -16.93 -18.05 18.71
C ASP A 253 -18.42 -17.70 18.89
N PRO A 254 -19.09 -17.12 17.87
CA PRO A 254 -18.48 -16.60 16.64
C PRO A 254 -17.62 -15.35 16.91
N PRO A 255 -16.65 -15.01 16.04
CA PRO A 255 -15.90 -13.76 16.16
C PRO A 255 -16.84 -12.56 16.07
N LYS A 256 -16.53 -11.49 16.81
CA LYS A 256 -17.30 -10.25 16.69
C LYS A 256 -17.19 -9.69 15.27
N ALA A 257 -18.27 -9.09 14.79
CA ALA A 257 -18.23 -8.31 13.56
C ALA A 257 -17.11 -7.27 13.63
N GLY A 258 -16.40 -7.05 12.52
CA GLY A 258 -15.27 -6.13 12.46
C GLY A 258 -14.01 -6.53 13.26
N ALA A 259 -14.01 -7.63 14.05
CA ALA A 259 -12.89 -7.99 14.93
C ALA A 259 -11.56 -8.13 14.18
N ARG A 260 -11.58 -8.69 12.96
CA ARG A 260 -10.40 -8.79 12.10
C ARG A 260 -9.81 -7.43 11.74
N MET A 261 -10.66 -6.45 11.44
CA MET A 261 -10.23 -5.09 11.10
C MET A 261 -9.61 -4.39 12.31
N VAL A 262 -10.26 -4.49 13.48
CA VAL A 262 -9.74 -3.92 14.73
C VAL A 262 -8.41 -4.56 15.11
N ALA A 263 -8.33 -5.90 15.14
CA ALA A 263 -7.10 -6.61 15.44
C ALA A 263 -5.97 -6.27 14.46
N SER A 264 -6.29 -6.10 13.18
CA SER A 264 -5.31 -5.62 12.19
C SER A 264 -4.82 -4.22 12.54
N GLY A 265 -5.72 -3.28 12.82
CA GLY A 265 -5.35 -1.93 13.25
C GLY A 265 -4.43 -1.92 14.48
N GLU A 266 -4.75 -2.70 15.51
CA GLU A 266 -3.91 -2.81 16.71
C GLU A 266 -2.55 -3.47 16.45
N ASN A 267 -2.47 -4.45 15.53
CA ASN A 267 -1.21 -5.05 15.12
C ASN A 267 -0.30 -4.05 14.39
N TYR A 268 -0.87 -3.24 13.50
CA TYR A 268 -0.17 -2.15 12.83
C TYR A 268 0.36 -1.11 13.83
N LYS A 269 -0.48 -0.69 14.81
CA LYS A 269 -0.05 0.21 15.90
C LYS A 269 1.10 -0.40 16.71
N TYR A 270 1.02 -1.68 17.06
CA TYR A 270 2.08 -2.37 17.80
C TYR A 270 3.39 -2.45 17.02
N SER A 271 3.32 -2.85 15.76
CA SER A 271 4.50 -2.90 14.87
C SER A 271 5.15 -1.53 14.72
N LYS A 272 4.34 -0.48 14.54
CA LYS A 272 4.82 0.90 14.37
C LYS A 272 5.37 1.52 15.65
N TYR A 273 4.57 1.54 16.73
CA TYR A 273 4.82 2.40 17.90
C TYR A 273 5.50 1.68 19.07
N VAL A 274 5.52 0.35 19.07
CA VAL A 274 6.18 -0.43 20.13
C VAL A 274 7.46 -1.08 19.61
N ARG A 275 7.41 -1.65 18.41
CA ARG A 275 8.54 -2.37 17.82
C ARG A 275 9.43 -1.51 16.94
N GLY A 276 8.90 -0.42 16.38
CA GLY A 276 9.64 0.40 15.41
C GLY A 276 9.98 -0.37 14.15
N ASP A 277 9.11 -1.29 13.68
CA ASP A 277 9.49 -2.21 12.60
C ASP A 277 9.67 -1.48 11.23
N ASN A 278 8.96 -0.37 11.02
CA ASN A 278 8.85 0.28 9.71
C ASN A 278 9.87 1.43 9.55
N THR A 279 11.17 1.13 9.64
CA THR A 279 12.27 2.09 9.42
C THR A 279 13.24 1.60 8.33
N PRO A 280 14.01 2.50 7.68
CA PRO A 280 15.02 2.09 6.71
C PRO A 280 16.10 1.19 7.31
N GLU A 281 16.53 1.44 8.56
CA GLU A 281 17.57 0.66 9.23
C GLU A 281 17.11 -0.78 9.44
N HIS A 282 15.85 -0.97 9.86
CA HIS A 282 15.31 -2.31 10.05
C HIS A 282 15.06 -3.02 8.73
N ALA A 283 14.61 -2.30 7.69
CA ALA A 283 14.48 -2.84 6.35
C ALA A 283 15.84 -3.29 5.79
N GLN A 284 16.89 -2.49 5.99
CA GLN A 284 18.25 -2.85 5.61
C GLN A 284 18.74 -4.11 6.34
N TYR A 285 18.47 -4.22 7.65
CA TYR A 285 18.74 -5.44 8.43
C TYR A 285 18.05 -6.68 7.84
N LEU A 286 16.82 -6.53 7.35
CA LEU A 286 16.07 -7.61 6.68
C LEU A 286 16.49 -7.85 5.22
N GLY A 287 17.48 -7.11 4.71
CA GLY A 287 18.05 -7.29 3.37
C GLY A 287 17.26 -6.61 2.25
N TYR A 288 16.46 -5.59 2.56
CA TYR A 288 15.80 -4.78 1.54
C TYR A 288 16.82 -3.88 0.84
N LEU A 289 16.57 -3.63 -0.45
CA LEU A 289 17.19 -2.52 -1.16
C LEU A 289 16.40 -1.24 -0.88
N ASP A 290 17.07 -0.09 -0.81
CA ASP A 290 16.42 1.21 -0.70
C ASP A 290 16.27 1.85 -2.08
N ALA A 291 15.03 2.11 -2.52
CA ALA A 291 14.76 2.77 -3.79
C ALA A 291 15.38 4.18 -3.88
N ARG A 292 15.54 4.88 -2.76
CA ARG A 292 16.17 6.22 -2.75
C ARG A 292 17.67 6.15 -3.00
N GLU A 293 18.32 5.06 -2.60
CA GLU A 293 19.73 4.79 -2.93
C GLU A 293 19.88 4.31 -4.37
N LEU A 294 18.95 3.49 -4.85
CA LEU A 294 18.95 3.00 -6.23
C LEU A 294 18.69 4.12 -7.25
N TYR A 295 17.88 5.12 -6.89
CA TYR A 295 17.41 6.21 -7.75
C TYR A 295 17.56 7.59 -7.07
N PRO A 296 18.80 8.06 -6.79
CA PRO A 296 19.01 9.30 -6.03
C PRO A 296 18.48 10.57 -6.72
N GLU A 297 18.30 10.52 -8.03
CA GLU A 297 17.73 11.61 -8.85
C GLU A 297 16.22 11.74 -8.67
N PHE A 298 15.52 10.65 -8.31
CA PHE A 298 14.08 10.71 -8.06
C PHE A 298 13.82 11.36 -6.71
N LYS A 299 13.10 12.49 -6.72
CA LYS A 299 12.71 13.22 -5.51
C LYS A 299 11.23 12.94 -5.23
N PRO A 300 10.89 12.04 -4.29
CA PRO A 300 9.51 11.89 -3.85
C PRO A 300 9.04 13.18 -3.16
N ARG A 301 7.72 13.38 -3.11
CA ARG A 301 7.11 14.49 -2.36
C ARG A 301 7.47 14.35 -0.89
N SER A 302 7.86 15.47 -0.28
CA SER A 302 8.03 15.52 1.16
C SER A 302 6.67 15.64 1.86
N PHE A 303 6.61 15.28 3.13
CA PHE A 303 5.45 15.45 3.99
C PHE A 303 5.11 16.94 4.16
N THR A 304 6.14 17.80 4.21
CA THR A 304 5.99 19.26 4.22
C THR A 304 5.27 19.76 2.96
N ASP A 305 5.71 19.33 1.78
CA ASP A 305 5.05 19.71 0.51
C ASP A 305 3.61 19.19 0.46
N PHE A 306 3.40 17.95 0.91
CA PHE A 306 2.07 17.37 1.05
C PHE A 306 1.18 18.21 1.97
N VAL A 307 1.67 18.65 3.13
CA VAL A 307 0.89 19.50 4.05
C VAL A 307 0.59 20.86 3.44
N CYS A 308 1.52 21.47 2.70
CA CYS A 308 1.26 22.71 1.96
C CYS A 308 0.10 22.54 0.95
N GLU A 309 0.10 21.44 0.18
CA GLU A 309 -0.99 21.13 -0.76
C GLU A 309 -2.31 20.81 -0.05
N LEU A 310 -2.25 20.12 1.08
CA LEU A 310 -3.40 19.78 1.93
C LEU A 310 -4.06 21.05 2.47
N LEU A 311 -3.27 21.98 3.02
CA LEU A 311 -3.77 23.26 3.51
C LEU A 311 -4.34 24.15 2.39
N ALA A 312 -3.92 23.92 1.14
CA ALA A 312 -4.41 24.59 -0.05
C ALA A 312 -5.64 23.92 -0.69
N GLY A 313 -6.19 22.84 -0.11
CA GLY A 313 -7.37 22.18 -0.65
C GLY A 313 -7.11 21.25 -1.84
N LYS A 314 -5.84 20.90 -2.12
CA LYS A 314 -5.43 20.22 -3.37
C LYS A 314 -5.27 18.70 -3.25
N VAL A 315 -5.21 18.18 -2.02
CA VAL A 315 -5.05 16.74 -1.78
C VAL A 315 -6.40 16.03 -1.83
N PRO A 316 -6.63 15.08 -2.75
CA PRO A 316 -7.87 14.31 -2.79
C PRO A 316 -7.99 13.39 -1.57
N LYS A 317 -9.22 13.17 -1.11
CA LYS A 317 -9.51 12.22 -0.04
C LYS A 317 -9.27 10.78 -0.50
N ALA A 318 -8.37 10.08 0.17
CA ALA A 318 -8.18 8.65 -0.04
C ALA A 318 -9.48 7.89 0.26
N TYR A 319 -9.81 6.89 -0.56
CA TYR A 319 -11.03 6.08 -0.45
C TYR A 319 -12.35 6.85 -0.63
N ALA A 320 -12.32 8.04 -1.25
CA ALA A 320 -13.55 8.82 -1.50
C ALA A 320 -14.62 8.01 -2.23
N SER A 321 -14.24 7.21 -3.23
CA SER A 321 -15.17 6.37 -4.00
C SER A 321 -15.68 5.14 -3.24
N ARG A 322 -15.18 4.87 -2.03
CA ARG A 322 -15.56 3.74 -1.16
C ARG A 322 -16.09 4.17 0.20
N ALA A 323 -16.41 5.46 0.37
CA ALA A 323 -16.83 6.02 1.65
C ALA A 323 -18.04 5.25 2.27
N GLU A 324 -19.00 4.82 1.45
CA GLU A 324 -20.17 4.05 1.90
C GLU A 324 -19.85 2.60 2.25
N GLU A 325 -18.89 1.97 1.58
CA GLU A 325 -18.43 0.61 1.93
C GLU A 325 -17.67 0.64 3.27
N ILE A 326 -16.82 1.64 3.50
CA ILE A 326 -16.04 1.78 4.73
C ILE A 326 -16.94 2.10 5.94
N LYS A 327 -18.01 2.88 5.77
CA LYS A 327 -18.98 3.18 6.84
C LYS A 327 -19.66 1.92 7.39
N LYS A 328 -19.99 0.95 6.54
CA LYS A 328 -20.63 -0.31 6.96
C LYS A 328 -19.77 -1.11 7.93
N PHE A 329 -18.44 -1.05 7.81
CA PHE A 329 -17.52 -1.76 8.71
C PHE A 329 -17.27 -1.06 10.05
N ARG A 330 -17.72 0.19 10.24
CA ARG A 330 -17.50 0.98 11.47
C ARG A 330 -18.69 0.93 12.44
N HIS A 331 -19.85 0.45 12.01
CA HIS A 331 -21.09 0.50 12.79
C HIS A 331 -21.66 -0.88 13.19
N ASP A 332 -20.99 -1.96 12.81
CA ASP A 332 -21.30 -3.35 13.21
C ASP A 332 -20.15 -3.93 14.04
#